data_AF-A0A3M0BJZ4-F1
#
_entry.id   AF-A0A3M0BJZ4-F1
#
_cell.length_a   1.000
_cell.length_b   1.000
_cell.length_c   1.000
_cell.angle_alpha   90.00
_cell.angle_beta   90.00
_cell.angle_gamma   90.00
#
_symmetry.space_group_name_H-M   'P 1'
#
loop_
_entity.id
_entity.type
_entity.pdbx_description
1 polymer ?
#
loop_
_entity_poly.entity_id
_entity_poly.type
_entity_poly.pdbx_seq_one_letter_code
_entity_poly.pdbx_strand_id
1 'polypeptide(L)'
;MAKKEIIKQIVKSFFDIKFWGVIYGNNTRDIVDFLRDLLEKEYIEYIYIPVDIINLEEEIKNLVIKDYTVLILDHAENIIPKDLEKLYKLYKQTQNLNIILVGNYKLEDKLKNLKNKNIFQSINYFLEYSADTNKPNNKNQKREQKLKLPNMNKKTFFFLVFSLIFVIIIYLWNNENNQKKIEKNKLKSLPLESKVENNIDIAKLEKKDNDNNYKTLNDKDILYKICNYINIEEIPTFIKDFNIEHKDNKRIKPIKVKQIYPEKNYYILYLFTSHSLKKAKELKEMYEKILNKKVALLKVKQGKYYSVALLYEGYKKAKKEKEYIKSKLNIKDIFLTKKKCNSIILDY
;
A
#
# COMPACT_ATOMS: atom_id res chain seq x y z
N MET A 1 12.79 -5.48 -3.39
CA MET A 1 12.01 -5.11 -4.60
C MET A 1 11.66 -3.63 -4.56
N ALA A 2 11.51 -2.93 -5.69
CA ALA A 2 11.11 -1.53 -5.68
C ALA A 2 9.65 -1.38 -5.23
N LYS A 3 9.34 -0.39 -4.38
CA LYS A 3 7.99 -0.11 -3.83
C LYS A 3 6.87 -0.18 -4.87
N LYS A 4 7.12 0.28 -6.10
CA LYS A 4 6.16 0.25 -7.22
C LYS A 4 5.64 -1.15 -7.54
N GLU A 5 6.49 -2.17 -7.48
CA GLU A 5 6.10 -3.54 -7.81
C GLU A 5 5.28 -4.17 -6.67
N ILE A 6 5.58 -3.81 -5.42
CA ILE A 6 4.78 -4.21 -4.26
C ILE A 6 3.38 -3.60 -4.35
N ILE A 7 3.27 -2.31 -4.65
CA ILE A 7 1.97 -1.64 -4.88
C ILE A 7 1.21 -2.37 -5.98
N LYS A 8 1.85 -2.64 -7.13
CA LYS A 8 1.22 -3.30 -8.26
C LYS A 8 0.67 -4.68 -7.89
N GLN A 9 1.43 -5.48 -7.14
CA GLN A 9 0.98 -6.81 -6.70
C GLN A 9 -0.17 -6.73 -5.71
N ILE A 10 -0.07 -5.89 -4.68
CA ILE A 10 -1.14 -5.68 -3.70
C ILE A 10 -2.43 -5.20 -4.38
N VAL A 11 -2.34 -4.16 -5.21
CA VAL A 11 -3.49 -3.60 -5.94
C VAL A 11 -4.07 -4.65 -6.91
N LYS A 12 -3.22 -5.42 -7.59
CA LYS A 12 -3.68 -6.53 -8.44
C LYS A 12 -4.44 -7.57 -7.61
N SER A 13 -3.94 -7.91 -6.43
CA SER A 13 -4.58 -8.87 -5.53
C SER A 13 -5.93 -8.39 -4.99
N PHE A 14 -6.23 -7.09 -4.95
CA PHE A 14 -7.58 -6.60 -4.64
C PHE A 14 -8.60 -6.81 -5.77
N PHE A 15 -8.16 -7.11 -7.00
CA PHE A 15 -9.06 -7.55 -8.06
C PHE A 15 -9.43 -9.02 -7.92
N ASP A 16 -8.53 -9.83 -7.38
CA ASP A 16 -8.82 -11.19 -6.95
C ASP A 16 -9.63 -11.06 -5.65
N ILE A 17 -10.87 -11.56 -5.60
CA ILE A 17 -11.84 -11.31 -4.50
C ILE A 17 -11.29 -11.69 -3.11
N LYS A 18 -10.20 -12.46 -3.06
CA LYS A 18 -9.57 -12.97 -1.85
C LYS A 18 -8.07 -13.24 -2.06
N PHE A 19 -7.22 -12.73 -1.16
CA PHE A 19 -5.78 -13.00 -1.20
C PHE A 19 -5.15 -13.22 0.18
N TRP A 20 -4.04 -13.94 0.15
CA TRP A 20 -3.11 -14.13 1.25
C TRP A 20 -1.70 -13.76 0.79
N GLY A 21 -1.16 -12.69 1.35
CA GLY A 21 0.14 -12.13 1.01
C GLY A 21 1.17 -12.28 2.12
N VAL A 22 2.44 -12.28 1.72
CA VAL A 22 3.57 -12.14 2.64
C VAL A 22 4.46 -11.00 2.16
N ILE A 23 4.78 -10.09 3.06
CA ILE A 23 5.75 -9.02 2.83
C ILE A 23 6.78 -9.07 3.95
N TYR A 24 8.06 -9.12 3.57
CA TYR A 24 9.12 -9.28 4.54
C TYR A 24 10.32 -8.39 4.23
N GLY A 25 11.11 -8.05 5.25
CA GLY A 25 12.30 -7.22 5.11
C GLY A 25 12.95 -6.90 6.44
N ASN A 26 14.02 -6.10 6.40
CA ASN A 26 14.78 -5.75 7.61
C ASN A 26 14.01 -4.84 8.59
N ASN A 27 13.13 -3.98 8.08
CA ASN A 27 12.38 -3.02 8.89
C ASN A 27 10.88 -3.26 8.71
N THR A 28 10.29 -4.08 9.60
CA THR A 28 8.85 -4.40 9.56
C THR A 28 7.99 -3.16 9.75
N ARG A 29 8.43 -2.22 10.58
CA ARG A 29 7.74 -0.95 10.81
C ARG A 29 7.55 -0.15 9.52
N ASP A 30 8.59 -0.02 8.71
CA ASP A 30 8.48 0.69 7.42
C ASP A 30 7.53 -0.01 6.45
N ILE A 31 7.42 -1.34 6.53
CA ILE A 31 6.47 -2.13 5.73
C ILE A 31 5.05 -1.84 6.18
N VAL A 32 4.79 -1.88 7.49
CA VAL A 32 3.48 -1.58 8.07
C VAL A 32 3.05 -0.16 7.75
N ASP A 33 3.92 0.83 7.99
CA ASP A 33 3.61 2.24 7.69
C ASP A 33 3.29 2.43 6.21
N PHE A 34 4.08 1.82 5.32
CA PHE A 34 3.80 1.82 3.87
C PHE A 34 2.46 1.16 3.52
N LEU A 35 2.13 0.01 4.11
CA LEU A 35 0.87 -0.69 3.87
C LEU A 35 -0.32 0.12 4.35
N ARG A 36 -0.24 0.71 5.55
CA ARG A 36 -1.30 1.55 6.11
C ARG A 36 -1.54 2.76 5.23
N ASP A 37 -0.49 3.48 4.84
CA ASP A 37 -0.59 4.62 3.93
C ASP A 37 -1.24 4.21 2.59
N LEU A 38 -0.85 3.06 2.03
CA LEU A 38 -1.41 2.55 0.78
C LEU A 38 -2.90 2.22 0.93
N LEU A 39 -3.28 1.44 1.94
CA LEU A 39 -4.66 1.02 2.14
C LEU A 39 -5.56 2.21 2.49
N GLU A 40 -5.08 3.16 3.30
CA GLU A 40 -5.81 4.39 3.62
C GLU A 40 -6.04 5.24 2.36
N LYS A 41 -5.01 5.40 1.52
CA LYS A 41 -5.12 6.14 0.26
C LYS A 41 -6.13 5.52 -0.71
N GLU A 42 -6.20 4.19 -0.72
CA GLU A 42 -7.16 3.46 -1.56
C GLU A 42 -8.55 3.28 -0.88
N TYR A 43 -8.69 3.75 0.37
CA TYR A 43 -9.87 3.62 1.22
C TYR A 43 -10.28 2.16 1.45
N ILE A 44 -9.29 1.31 1.73
CA ILE A 44 -9.49 -0.11 2.03
C ILE A 44 -9.48 -0.28 3.55
N GLU A 45 -10.54 -0.91 4.08
CA GLU A 45 -10.63 -1.19 5.52
C GLU A 45 -9.61 -2.27 5.90
N TYR A 46 -8.87 -2.02 6.97
CA TYR A 46 -7.88 -2.94 7.47
C TYR A 46 -7.93 -3.05 9.00
N ILE A 47 -7.56 -4.21 9.50
CA ILE A 47 -7.35 -4.49 10.92
C ILE A 47 -5.87 -4.80 11.09
N TYR A 48 -5.24 -4.15 12.06
CA TYR A 48 -3.83 -4.32 12.37
C TYR A 48 -3.68 -5.08 13.68
N ILE A 49 -2.90 -6.17 13.69
CA ILE A 49 -2.60 -6.96 14.88
C ILE A 49 -1.08 -7.14 15.00
N PRO A 50 -0.44 -6.61 16.07
CA PRO A 50 0.95 -6.93 16.40
C PRO A 50 1.01 -8.29 17.11
N VAL A 51 1.54 -9.31 16.44
CA VAL A 51 1.52 -10.71 16.94
C VAL A 51 2.43 -10.91 18.16
N ASP A 52 3.47 -10.10 18.30
CA ASP A 52 4.47 -10.21 19.36
C ASP A 52 3.95 -9.85 20.75
N ILE A 53 2.83 -9.13 20.85
CA ILE A 53 2.34 -8.57 22.12
C ILE A 53 0.98 -9.17 22.53
N ILE A 54 0.30 -9.91 21.64
CA ILE A 54 -1.10 -10.28 21.84
C ILE A 54 -1.35 -11.78 21.67
N ASN A 55 -2.32 -12.31 22.42
CA ASN A 55 -2.89 -13.63 22.19
C ASN A 55 -3.70 -13.65 20.88
N LEU A 56 -3.04 -14.04 19.79
CA LEU A 56 -3.63 -14.05 18.46
C LEU A 56 -4.91 -14.90 18.37
N GLU A 57 -5.01 -15.99 19.15
CA GLU A 57 -6.22 -16.82 19.15
C GLU A 57 -7.45 -16.05 19.65
N GLU A 58 -7.28 -15.25 20.70
CA GLU A 58 -8.36 -14.49 21.33
C GLU A 58 -8.80 -13.34 20.43
N GLU A 59 -7.83 -12.61 19.86
CA GLU A 59 -8.11 -11.58 18.87
C GLU A 59 -8.89 -12.14 17.68
N ILE A 60 -8.41 -13.24 17.10
CA ILE A 60 -9.06 -13.88 15.95
C ILE A 60 -10.52 -14.24 16.23
N LYS A 61 -10.84 -14.70 17.46
CA LYS A 61 -12.21 -15.05 17.85
C LYS A 61 -13.13 -13.83 17.94
N ASN A 62 -12.59 -12.68 18.34
CA ASN A 62 -13.33 -11.44 18.52
C ASN A 62 -13.37 -10.55 17.26
N LEU A 63 -12.69 -10.95 16.18
CA LEU A 63 -12.66 -10.19 14.93
C LEU A 63 -14.05 -10.11 14.28
N VAL A 64 -14.61 -8.90 14.23
CA VAL A 64 -15.76 -8.58 13.39
C VAL A 64 -15.27 -8.22 11.99
N ILE A 65 -15.27 -9.21 11.10
CA ILE A 65 -14.77 -9.05 9.72
C ILE A 65 -15.91 -8.57 8.83
N LYS A 66 -15.82 -7.32 8.36
CA LYS A 66 -16.68 -6.82 7.28
C LYS A 66 -16.18 -7.31 5.93
N ASP A 67 -17.05 -7.24 4.92
CA ASP A 67 -16.69 -7.57 3.55
C ASP A 67 -15.46 -6.76 3.08
N TYR A 68 -14.46 -7.46 2.52
CA TYR A 68 -13.22 -6.90 1.94
C TYR A 68 -12.22 -6.30 2.95
N THR A 69 -12.32 -6.67 4.23
CA THR A 69 -11.35 -6.28 5.25
C THR A 69 -9.98 -6.95 5.01
N VAL A 70 -8.92 -6.17 5.15
CA VAL A 70 -7.52 -6.66 5.12
C VAL A 70 -7.00 -6.83 6.53
N LEU A 71 -6.60 -8.04 6.89
CA LEU A 71 -5.92 -8.30 8.15
C LEU A 71 -4.41 -8.18 7.95
N ILE A 72 -3.78 -7.21 8.61
CA ILE A 72 -2.33 -7.04 8.67
C ILE A 72 -1.85 -7.65 9.98
N LEU A 73 -1.06 -8.73 9.88
CA LEU A 73 -0.41 -9.35 11.03
C LEU A 73 1.06 -8.95 11.03
N ASP A 74 1.45 -8.05 11.95
CA ASP A 74 2.84 -7.64 12.11
C ASP A 74 3.61 -8.61 13.01
N HIS A 75 4.93 -8.69 12.80
CA HIS A 75 5.80 -9.66 13.44
C HIS A 75 5.32 -11.11 13.25
N ALA A 76 4.80 -11.42 12.05
CA ALA A 76 4.22 -12.72 11.75
C ALA A 76 5.21 -13.89 11.83
N GLU A 77 6.53 -13.63 11.84
CA GLU A 77 7.55 -14.64 12.15
C GLU A 77 7.33 -15.29 13.53
N ASN A 78 6.60 -14.64 14.43
CA ASN A 78 6.31 -15.11 15.78
C ASN A 78 5.04 -16.00 15.86
N ILE A 79 4.19 -16.06 14.83
CA ILE A 79 2.94 -16.85 14.85
C ILE A 79 3.25 -18.34 14.99
N ILE A 80 2.85 -18.98 16.08
CA ILE A 80 3.07 -20.43 16.24
C ILE A 80 2.30 -21.24 15.19
N PRO A 81 2.78 -22.45 14.78
CA PRO A 81 2.15 -23.23 13.72
C PRO A 81 0.65 -23.51 13.95
N LYS A 82 0.25 -23.76 15.21
CA LYS A 82 -1.14 -24.01 15.58
C LYS A 82 -2.05 -22.81 15.27
N ASP A 83 -1.58 -21.59 15.52
CA ASP A 83 -2.36 -20.38 15.27
C ASP A 83 -2.38 -20.03 13.78
N LEU A 84 -1.28 -20.30 13.06
CA LEU A 84 -1.25 -20.19 11.60
C LEU A 84 -2.26 -21.14 10.94
N GLU A 85 -2.42 -22.36 11.45
CA GLU A 85 -3.45 -23.29 10.97
C GLU A 85 -4.87 -22.81 11.25
N LYS A 86 -5.12 -22.22 12.42
CA LYS A 86 -6.41 -21.60 12.76
C LYS A 86 -6.70 -20.42 11.84
N LEU A 87 -5.73 -19.54 11.64
CA LEU A 87 -5.81 -18.43 10.71
C LEU A 87 -6.11 -18.92 9.29
N TYR A 88 -5.51 -20.05 8.88
CA TYR A 88 -5.77 -20.66 7.58
C TYR A 88 -7.20 -21.18 7.43
N LYS A 89 -7.73 -21.82 8.48
CA LYS A 89 -9.14 -22.24 8.50
C LYS A 89 -10.08 -21.04 8.42
N LEU A 90 -9.82 -19.99 9.21
CA LEU A 90 -10.61 -18.76 9.17
C LEU A 90 -10.57 -18.13 7.77
N TYR A 91 -9.38 -17.97 7.20
CA TYR A 91 -9.21 -17.49 5.84
C TYR A 91 -10.07 -18.29 4.87
N LYS A 92 -10.05 -19.63 4.90
CA LYS A 92 -10.88 -20.43 3.98
C LYS A 92 -12.38 -20.23 4.18
N GLN A 93 -12.84 -20.13 5.42
CA GLN A 93 -14.27 -20.01 5.77
C GLN A 93 -14.85 -18.62 5.45
N THR A 94 -14.06 -17.55 5.59
CA THR A 94 -14.54 -16.18 5.34
C THR A 94 -14.36 -15.80 3.87
N GLN A 95 -15.45 -15.53 3.15
CA GLN A 95 -15.43 -15.35 1.69
C GLN A 95 -14.57 -14.15 1.24
N ASN A 96 -14.55 -13.06 2.01
CA ASN A 96 -13.92 -11.79 1.65
C ASN A 96 -12.83 -11.34 2.63
N LEU A 97 -12.19 -12.27 3.35
CA LEU A 97 -11.06 -11.97 4.23
C LEU A 97 -9.76 -11.99 3.43
N ASN A 98 -9.05 -10.87 3.45
CA ASN A 98 -7.69 -10.75 2.90
C ASN A 98 -6.67 -10.73 4.05
N ILE A 99 -5.53 -11.37 3.86
CA ILE A 99 -4.48 -11.44 4.90
C ILE A 99 -3.16 -10.98 4.32
N ILE A 100 -2.44 -10.12 5.05
CA ILE A 100 -1.04 -9.76 4.79
C ILE A 100 -0.23 -10.10 6.03
N LEU A 101 0.69 -11.05 5.89
CA LEU A 101 1.69 -11.35 6.91
C LEU A 101 2.89 -10.42 6.70
N VAL A 102 3.22 -9.64 7.72
CA VAL A 102 4.39 -8.76 7.74
C VAL A 102 5.40 -9.32 8.72
N GLY A 103 6.66 -9.42 8.31
CA GLY A 103 7.70 -9.94 9.19
C GLY A 103 9.11 -9.74 8.68
N ASN A 104 10.09 -10.25 9.44
CA ASN A 104 11.48 -10.26 9.00
C ASN A 104 11.80 -11.48 8.10
N TYR A 105 13.05 -11.64 7.67
CA TYR A 105 13.47 -12.77 6.81
C TYR A 105 13.17 -14.17 7.38
N LYS A 106 13.06 -14.32 8.70
CA LYS A 106 12.68 -15.59 9.34
C LYS A 106 11.26 -16.02 8.98
N LEU A 107 10.37 -15.07 8.65
CA LEU A 107 9.01 -15.37 8.21
C LEU A 107 9.01 -16.20 6.91
N GLU A 108 9.86 -15.82 5.95
CA GLU A 108 9.98 -16.54 4.68
C GLU A 108 10.41 -17.98 4.90
N ASP A 109 11.47 -18.18 5.69
CA ASP A 109 12.00 -19.51 6.00
C ASP A 109 10.99 -20.36 6.78
N LYS A 110 10.29 -19.75 7.73
CA LYS A 110 9.25 -20.42 8.52
C LYS A 110 8.13 -20.95 7.64
N LEU A 111 7.62 -20.12 6.72
CA LEU A 111 6.50 -20.48 5.85
C LEU A 111 6.89 -21.54 4.81
N LYS A 112 8.11 -21.49 4.27
CA LYS A 112 8.62 -22.51 3.34
C LYS A 112 8.80 -23.89 3.99
N ASN A 113 9.12 -23.90 5.28
CA ASN A 113 9.40 -25.12 6.05
C ASN A 113 8.18 -25.66 6.83
N LEU A 114 6.98 -25.14 6.58
CA LEU A 114 5.77 -25.65 7.21
C LEU A 114 5.50 -27.11 6.82
N LYS A 115 5.16 -27.94 7.82
CA LYS A 115 4.66 -29.31 7.59
C LYS A 115 3.41 -29.30 6.70
N ASN A 116 2.52 -28.33 6.92
CA ASN A 116 1.30 -28.16 6.14
C ASN A 116 1.56 -27.33 4.88
N LYS A 117 1.81 -28.02 3.76
CA LYS A 117 2.08 -27.38 2.46
C LYS A 117 0.89 -26.58 1.91
N ASN A 118 -0.33 -26.86 2.36
CA ASN A 118 -1.54 -26.17 1.84
C ASN A 118 -1.54 -24.69 2.22
N ILE A 119 -1.00 -24.33 3.39
CA ILE A 119 -0.89 -22.93 3.82
C ILE A 119 0.04 -22.19 2.85
N PHE A 120 1.23 -22.73 2.61
CA PHE A 120 2.19 -22.13 1.70
C PHE A 120 1.64 -21.99 0.27
N GLN A 121 0.95 -23.02 -0.23
CA GLN A 121 0.32 -23.00 -1.56
C GLN A 121 -0.82 -21.98 -1.70
N SER A 122 -1.43 -21.56 -0.58
CA SER A 122 -2.50 -20.57 -0.59
C SER A 122 -2.00 -19.13 -0.64
N ILE A 123 -0.70 -18.91 -0.43
CA ILE A 123 -0.09 -17.59 -0.46
C ILE A 123 0.05 -17.14 -1.92
N ASN A 124 -0.61 -16.04 -2.26
CA ASN A 124 -0.63 -15.47 -3.60
C ASN A 124 0.70 -14.81 -3.98
N TYR A 125 1.37 -14.19 -3.00
CA TYR A 125 2.64 -13.50 -3.24
C TYR A 125 3.56 -13.52 -2.02
N PHE A 126 4.86 -13.54 -2.31
CA PHE A 126 5.96 -13.33 -1.38
C PHE A 126 6.80 -12.16 -1.87
N LEU A 127 6.85 -11.07 -1.11
CA LEU A 127 7.48 -9.83 -1.54
C LEU A 127 8.53 -9.36 -0.53
N GLU A 128 9.76 -9.18 -1.00
CA GLU A 128 10.83 -8.58 -0.22
C GLU A 128 10.78 -7.04 -0.32
N TYR A 129 10.54 -6.38 0.81
CA TYR A 129 10.58 -4.93 0.94
C TYR A 129 12.00 -4.45 1.26
N SER A 130 12.50 -3.53 0.42
CA SER A 130 13.80 -2.88 0.59
C SER A 130 13.61 -1.38 0.50
N ALA A 131 14.02 -0.65 1.55
CA ALA A 131 13.91 0.81 1.61
C ALA A 131 14.84 1.52 0.61
N ASP A 132 15.92 0.87 0.18
CA ASP A 132 16.88 1.44 -0.79
C ASP A 132 16.29 1.45 -2.21
N THR A 133 15.79 2.61 -2.65
CA THR A 133 15.41 2.85 -4.06
C THR A 133 16.57 3.27 -4.96
N ASN A 134 17.74 3.58 -4.38
CA ASN A 134 18.87 4.19 -5.09
C ASN A 134 20.11 3.29 -5.27
N LYS A 135 20.04 2.00 -4.91
CA LYS A 135 21.06 1.06 -5.35
C LYS A 135 20.58 0.37 -6.62
N PRO A 136 21.17 0.63 -7.80
CA PRO A 136 21.01 -0.28 -8.93
C PRO A 136 21.35 -1.68 -8.43
N ASN A 137 20.47 -2.60 -8.78
CA ASN A 137 20.36 -3.92 -8.19
C ASN A 137 21.57 -4.80 -8.58
N ASN A 138 22.74 -4.54 -7.99
CA ASN A 138 23.94 -5.37 -8.11
C ASN A 138 23.84 -6.68 -7.30
N LYS A 139 22.63 -7.09 -6.91
CA LYS A 139 22.36 -8.43 -6.37
C LYS A 139 21.86 -9.43 -7.42
N ASN A 140 21.78 -9.03 -8.69
CA ASN A 140 21.54 -9.95 -9.81
C ASN A 140 22.77 -10.75 -10.29
N GLN A 141 23.89 -10.74 -9.54
CA GLN A 141 25.06 -11.57 -9.89
C GLN A 141 25.40 -12.69 -8.91
N LYS A 142 24.64 -12.91 -7.81
CA LYS A 142 25.00 -13.97 -6.84
C LYS A 142 23.87 -14.71 -6.13
N ARG A 143 22.64 -14.72 -6.65
CA ARG A 143 21.61 -15.64 -6.17
C ARG A 143 21.02 -16.45 -7.31
N GLU A 144 21.35 -17.73 -7.26
CA GLU A 144 20.96 -18.85 -8.11
C GLU A 144 19.53 -18.72 -8.64
N GLN A 145 19.42 -18.54 -9.95
CA GLN A 145 18.22 -18.94 -10.68
C GLN A 145 18.17 -20.47 -10.68
N LYS A 146 17.43 -21.09 -9.76
CA LYS A 146 16.79 -22.37 -10.06
C LYS A 146 15.66 -22.09 -11.06
N LEU A 147 16.03 -21.98 -12.33
CA LEU A 147 15.10 -22.21 -13.44
C LEU A 147 14.43 -23.57 -13.18
N LYS A 148 13.10 -23.56 -13.03
CA LYS A 148 12.33 -24.78 -13.25
C LYS A 148 12.58 -25.18 -14.70
N LEU A 149 13.40 -26.20 -14.94
CA LEU A 149 13.50 -26.79 -16.27
C LEU A 149 12.10 -27.32 -16.64
N PRO A 150 11.61 -27.05 -17.86
CA PRO A 150 10.47 -27.79 -18.39
C PRO A 150 10.82 -29.29 -18.34
N ASN A 151 9.81 -30.15 -18.14
CA ASN A 151 9.98 -31.60 -18.20
C ASN A 151 10.56 -31.99 -19.57
N MET A 152 11.89 -32.02 -19.66
CA MET A 152 12.62 -32.43 -20.83
C MET A 152 12.86 -33.93 -20.73
N ASN A 153 12.55 -34.65 -21.81
CA ASN A 153 12.92 -36.05 -21.95
C ASN A 153 14.44 -36.20 -21.78
N LYS A 154 14.90 -37.26 -21.09
CA LYS A 154 16.31 -37.58 -20.86
C LYS A 154 17.16 -37.45 -22.14
N LYS A 155 16.64 -37.86 -23.31
CA LYS A 155 17.35 -37.73 -24.60
C LYS A 155 17.65 -36.26 -24.96
N THR A 156 16.68 -35.37 -24.76
CA THR A 156 16.82 -33.95 -25.07
C THR A 156 17.75 -33.24 -24.08
N PHE A 157 17.75 -33.67 -22.82
CA PHE A 157 18.70 -33.19 -21.82
C PHE A 157 20.15 -33.57 -22.18
N PHE A 158 20.40 -34.82 -22.56
CA PHE A 158 21.72 -35.27 -23.00
C PHE A 158 22.21 -34.51 -24.25
N PHE A 159 21.32 -34.25 -25.21
CA PHE A 159 21.68 -33.48 -26.40
C PHE A 159 22.07 -32.03 -26.07
N LEU A 160 21.36 -31.36 -25.15
CA LEU A 160 21.72 -30.01 -24.73
C LEU A 160 23.03 -29.97 -23.95
N VAL A 161 23.27 -30.93 -23.05
CA VAL A 161 24.54 -31.03 -22.32
C VAL A 161 25.70 -31.26 -23.29
N PHE A 162 25.52 -32.13 -24.29
CA PHE A 162 26.54 -32.40 -25.29
C PHE A 162 26.81 -31.18 -26.17
N SER A 163 25.77 -30.45 -26.61
CA SER A 163 25.91 -29.21 -27.38
C SER A 163 26.64 -28.12 -26.59
N LEU A 164 26.33 -27.97 -25.30
CA LEU A 164 26.99 -27.01 -24.42
C LEU A 164 28.49 -27.34 -24.25
N ILE A 165 28.81 -28.61 -24.02
CA ILE A 165 30.21 -29.07 -23.91
C ILE A 165 30.95 -28.80 -25.23
N PHE A 166 30.32 -29.07 -26.38
CA PHE A 166 30.91 -28.82 -27.69
C PHE A 166 31.19 -27.32 -27.93
N VAL A 167 30.27 -26.43 -27.54
CA VAL A 167 30.49 -24.97 -27.62
C VAL A 167 31.62 -24.53 -26.70
N ILE A 168 31.73 -25.08 -25.49
CA ILE A 168 32.83 -24.77 -24.56
C ILE A 168 34.16 -25.23 -25.15
N ILE A 169 34.23 -26.41 -25.77
CA ILE A 169 35.44 -26.91 -26.44
C ILE A 169 35.85 -25.98 -27.58
N ILE A 170 34.90 -25.58 -28.45
CA ILE A 170 35.19 -24.62 -29.53
C ILE A 170 35.68 -23.29 -28.97
N TYR A 171 35.03 -22.77 -27.92
CA TYR A 171 35.42 -21.51 -27.30
C TYR A 171 36.84 -21.57 -26.72
N LEU A 172 37.16 -22.63 -25.97
CA LEU A 172 38.49 -22.83 -25.40
C LEU A 172 39.54 -22.98 -26.50
N TRP A 173 39.25 -23.73 -27.56
CA TRP A 173 40.16 -23.89 -28.70
C TRP A 173 40.43 -22.56 -29.41
N ASN A 174 39.40 -21.74 -29.62
CA ASN A 174 39.55 -20.41 -30.22
C ASN A 174 40.31 -19.44 -29.31
N ASN A 175 40.10 -19.52 -28.00
CA ASN A 175 40.76 -18.65 -27.05
C ASN A 175 42.25 -18.99 -26.90
N GLU A 176 42.61 -20.28 -26.95
CA GLU A 176 44.00 -20.72 -26.96
C GLU A 176 44.73 -20.26 -28.24
N ASN A 177 44.05 -20.29 -29.40
CA ASN A 177 44.56 -19.75 -30.66
C ASN A 177 44.71 -18.22 -30.63
N ASN A 178 43.82 -17.50 -29.93
CA ASN A 178 43.91 -16.06 -29.76
C ASN A 178 45.01 -15.64 -28.76
N GLN A 179 45.24 -16.39 -27.68
CA GLN A 179 46.33 -16.10 -26.75
C GLN A 179 47.70 -16.28 -27.40
N LYS A 180 47.89 -17.32 -28.23
CA LYS A 180 49.11 -17.50 -29.05
C LYS A 180 49.34 -16.35 -30.04
N LYS A 181 48.29 -15.62 -30.43
CA LYS A 181 48.37 -14.44 -31.30
C LYS A 181 48.72 -13.15 -30.53
N ILE A 182 48.36 -13.07 -29.25
CA ILE A 182 48.62 -11.90 -28.38
C ILE A 182 50.04 -11.95 -27.78
N GLU A 183 50.55 -13.13 -27.43
CA GLU A 183 51.94 -13.26 -26.93
C GLU A 183 52.99 -12.92 -27.99
N LYS A 184 52.70 -13.16 -29.29
CA LYS A 184 53.57 -12.71 -30.39
C LYS A 184 53.64 -11.18 -30.54
N ASN A 185 52.69 -10.43 -30.00
CA ASN A 185 52.62 -8.97 -30.14
C ASN A 185 53.04 -8.19 -28.89
N LYS A 186 53.30 -8.86 -27.75
CA LYS A 186 53.72 -8.21 -26.49
C LYS A 186 55.24 -8.21 -26.22
N LEU A 187 56.05 -8.82 -27.08
CA LEU A 187 57.50 -8.56 -27.10
C LEU A 187 57.81 -7.31 -27.93
N LYS A 188 57.48 -6.14 -27.40
CA LYS A 188 58.16 -4.87 -27.67
C LYS A 188 57.59 -3.80 -26.73
N SER A 189 58.49 -3.21 -25.95
CA SER A 189 58.34 -2.02 -25.10
C SER A 189 57.88 -2.21 -23.64
N LEU A 190 58.84 -1.92 -22.75
CA LEU A 190 58.75 -1.40 -21.37
C LEU A 190 60.12 -0.71 -21.12
N PRO A 191 60.28 0.18 -20.13
CA PRO A 191 59.48 1.38 -19.83
C PRO A 191 60.38 2.55 -19.35
N LEU A 192 59.82 3.70 -18.94
CA LEU A 192 60.42 4.54 -17.89
C LEU A 192 59.41 5.53 -17.27
N GLU A 193 59.35 5.52 -15.92
CA GLU A 193 59.18 6.60 -14.90
C GLU A 193 58.26 7.81 -15.17
N SER A 194 57.57 8.47 -14.21
CA SER A 194 57.95 8.90 -12.85
C SER A 194 56.72 9.48 -12.09
N LYS A 195 56.92 9.73 -10.79
CA LYS A 195 56.05 10.32 -9.75
C LYS A 195 55.55 11.75 -10.04
N VAL A 196 54.40 12.14 -9.46
CA VAL A 196 54.18 13.50 -8.89
C VAL A 196 53.21 13.43 -7.69
N GLU A 197 53.61 14.06 -6.58
CA GLU A 197 52.86 14.37 -5.35
C GLU A 197 51.98 15.62 -5.50
N ASN A 198 50.94 15.81 -4.65
CA ASN A 198 50.67 17.13 -4.05
C ASN A 198 49.73 17.06 -2.84
N ASN A 199 50.04 17.94 -1.87
CA ASN A 199 49.44 18.15 -0.55
C ASN A 199 48.24 19.13 -0.54
N ILE A 200 47.32 18.88 0.41
CA ILE A 200 46.72 19.77 1.44
C ILE A 200 46.45 21.26 1.09
N ASP A 201 45.22 21.77 1.26
CA ASP A 201 44.88 22.68 2.40
C ASP A 201 43.39 23.10 2.56
N ILE A 202 43.13 23.53 3.80
CA ILE A 202 41.87 23.86 4.50
C ILE A 202 41.45 25.32 4.27
N ALA A 203 40.13 25.61 4.29
CA ALA A 203 39.63 26.93 4.74
C ALA A 203 38.22 26.85 5.36
N LYS A 204 38.12 27.33 6.61
CA LYS A 204 36.91 27.67 7.39
C LYS A 204 36.30 28.99 6.90
N LEU A 205 35.01 29.20 7.13
CA LEU A 205 34.40 30.52 7.40
C LEU A 205 33.14 30.38 8.27
N GLU A 206 33.15 31.07 9.41
CA GLU A 206 32.04 31.31 10.37
C GLU A 206 31.43 32.71 10.17
N LYS A 207 30.12 32.85 10.50
CA LYS A 207 29.40 33.93 11.24
C LYS A 207 27.95 34.09 10.70
N LYS A 208 26.87 33.88 11.49
CA LYS A 208 26.20 34.75 12.52
C LYS A 208 25.61 36.04 11.90
N ASP A 209 24.32 36.42 12.06
CA ASP A 209 23.45 36.50 13.26
C ASP A 209 21.92 36.53 12.96
N ASN A 210 21.11 36.18 14.01
CA ASN A 210 19.85 36.74 14.58
C ASN A 210 18.66 37.14 13.66
N ASP A 211 17.36 36.93 13.93
CA ASP A 211 16.55 36.81 15.16
C ASP A 211 15.28 35.96 14.87
N ASN A 212 14.75 35.20 15.84
CA ASN A 212 13.33 34.78 15.81
C ASN A 212 12.84 34.41 17.23
N ASN A 213 12.19 35.37 17.89
CA ASN A 213 11.40 35.15 19.09
C ASN A 213 10.02 34.58 18.70
N TYR A 214 9.80 33.28 18.93
CA TYR A 214 8.45 32.70 18.88
C TYR A 214 7.78 32.88 20.23
N LYS A 215 6.73 33.71 20.26
CA LYS A 215 5.79 33.83 21.38
C LYS A 215 5.06 32.48 21.53
N THR A 216 5.30 31.76 22.62
CA THR A 216 4.55 30.55 22.99
C THR A 216 3.12 30.95 23.31
N LEU A 217 2.15 30.47 22.52
CA LEU A 217 0.73 30.57 22.85
C LEU A 217 0.40 29.56 23.95
N ASN A 218 -0.34 30.00 24.96
CA ASN A 218 -0.87 29.14 26.03
C ASN A 218 -1.90 28.16 25.43
N ASP A 219 -1.95 26.94 25.95
CA ASP A 219 -2.83 25.85 25.51
C ASP A 219 -4.31 26.26 25.43
N LYS A 220 -4.76 27.19 26.29
CA LYS A 220 -6.10 27.78 26.22
C LYS A 220 -6.37 28.53 24.91
N ASP A 221 -5.40 29.27 24.39
CA ASP A 221 -5.57 30.05 23.15
C ASP A 221 -5.56 29.15 21.92
N ILE A 222 -4.84 28.03 21.97
CA ILE A 222 -4.84 27.01 20.92
C ILE A 222 -6.20 26.31 20.89
N LEU A 223 -6.72 25.91 22.06
CA LEU A 223 -8.04 25.28 22.16
C LEU A 223 -9.14 26.22 21.67
N TYR A 224 -9.09 27.49 22.05
CA TYR A 224 -10.10 28.47 21.65
C TYR A 224 -10.09 28.72 20.12
N LYS A 225 -8.91 28.78 19.50
CA LYS A 225 -8.78 28.86 18.03
C LYS A 225 -9.30 27.61 17.33
N ILE A 226 -9.08 26.42 17.91
CA ILE A 226 -9.61 25.16 17.37
C ILE A 226 -11.14 25.14 17.48
N CYS A 227 -11.72 25.54 18.62
CA CYS A 227 -13.18 25.59 18.80
C CYS A 227 -13.86 26.57 17.83
N ASN A 228 -13.27 27.76 17.62
CA ASN A 228 -13.76 28.73 16.64
C ASN A 228 -13.65 28.23 15.19
N TYR A 229 -12.67 27.39 14.87
CA TYR A 229 -12.51 26.82 13.52
C TYR A 229 -13.54 25.73 13.20
N ILE A 230 -14.15 25.13 14.23
CA ILE A 230 -15.09 24.00 14.08
C ILE A 230 -16.55 24.43 14.36
N ASN A 231 -16.77 25.72 14.67
CA ASN A 231 -18.10 26.33 14.89
C ASN A 231 -18.92 25.63 15.99
N ILE A 232 -18.27 25.32 17.12
CA ILE A 232 -18.91 24.73 18.31
C ILE A 232 -19.15 25.86 19.32
N GLU A 233 -20.41 26.23 19.55
CA GLU A 233 -20.79 27.36 20.41
C GLU A 233 -20.65 27.08 21.92
N GLU A 234 -20.53 25.81 22.34
CA GLU A 234 -20.38 25.45 23.75
C GLU A 234 -19.31 24.36 23.97
N ILE A 235 -18.31 24.66 24.79
CA ILE A 235 -17.29 23.69 25.22
C ILE A 235 -17.92 22.78 26.29
N PRO A 236 -18.02 21.45 26.08
CA PRO A 236 -18.56 20.55 27.09
C PRO A 236 -17.71 20.60 28.37
N THR A 237 -18.38 20.68 29.52
CA THR A 237 -17.81 20.82 30.87
C THR A 237 -16.86 19.69 31.30
N PHE A 238 -16.70 18.64 30.51
CA PHE A 238 -15.94 17.43 30.85
C PHE A 238 -14.41 17.57 30.73
N ILE A 239 -13.88 18.72 30.30
CA ILE A 239 -12.42 18.93 30.11
C ILE A 239 -11.76 19.64 31.31
N LYS A 240 -12.51 20.00 32.36
CA LYS A 240 -11.95 20.79 33.48
C LYS A 240 -10.93 20.07 34.36
N ASP A 241 -10.84 18.73 34.34
CA ASP A 241 -10.06 17.98 35.33
C ASP A 241 -8.83 17.22 34.78
N PHE A 242 -8.39 17.48 33.54
CA PHE A 242 -7.15 16.91 33.03
C PHE A 242 -5.93 17.74 33.45
N ASN A 243 -5.45 17.54 34.68
CA ASN A 243 -4.08 17.89 35.05
C ASN A 243 -3.13 16.83 34.52
N ILE A 244 -2.49 17.09 33.37
CA ILE A 244 -1.42 16.28 32.83
C ILE A 244 -0.09 16.91 33.26
N GLU A 245 0.55 16.33 34.28
CA GLU A 245 1.99 16.58 34.52
C GLU A 245 2.81 15.92 33.41
N HIS A 246 3.43 16.74 32.56
CA HIS A 246 4.35 16.27 31.53
C HIS A 246 5.77 16.15 32.10
N LYS A 247 6.20 14.92 32.40
CA LYS A 247 7.60 14.53 32.24
C LYS A 247 7.79 14.00 30.82
N ASP A 248 8.77 14.58 30.14
CA ASP A 248 9.30 14.25 28.82
C ASP A 248 8.66 14.94 27.60
N ASN A 249 9.44 15.85 27.02
CA ASN A 249 9.26 16.53 25.74
C ASN A 249 9.24 15.56 24.54
N LYS A 250 8.22 14.70 24.43
CA LYS A 250 7.95 13.94 23.20
C LYS A 250 6.90 14.67 22.37
N ARG A 251 7.28 15.08 21.16
CA ARG A 251 6.39 15.66 20.13
C ARG A 251 5.09 14.87 20.04
N ILE A 252 3.99 15.48 20.47
CA ILE A 252 2.64 14.95 20.32
C ILE A 252 2.30 15.01 18.82
N LYS A 253 2.06 13.84 18.20
CA LYS A 253 1.60 13.79 16.80
C LYS A 253 0.16 14.28 16.72
N PRO A 254 -0.22 15.03 15.67
CA PRO A 254 -1.58 15.53 15.52
C PRO A 254 -2.58 14.38 15.43
N ILE A 255 -3.56 14.39 16.33
CA ILE A 255 -4.70 13.48 16.33
C ILE A 255 -5.57 13.88 15.13
N LYS A 256 -5.62 13.04 14.08
CA LYS A 256 -6.56 13.22 12.97
C LYS A 256 -7.95 12.83 13.46
N VAL A 257 -8.79 13.82 13.69
CA VAL A 257 -10.22 13.64 13.99
C VAL A 257 -10.91 13.09 12.74
N LYS A 258 -11.36 11.83 12.79
CA LYS A 258 -12.17 11.20 11.75
C LYS A 258 -13.57 11.82 11.85
N GLN A 259 -14.02 12.58 10.85
CA GLN A 259 -15.41 13.02 10.77
C GLN A 259 -16.30 11.79 10.61
N ILE A 260 -16.92 11.35 11.69
CA ILE A 260 -17.95 10.32 11.69
C ILE A 260 -19.25 11.03 11.32
N TYR A 261 -19.60 11.05 10.03
CA TYR A 261 -20.94 11.45 9.63
C TYR A 261 -21.92 10.38 10.12
N PRO A 262 -23.03 10.76 10.78
CA PRO A 262 -24.06 9.81 11.16
C PRO A 262 -24.54 9.06 9.91
N GLU A 263 -24.64 7.74 9.99
CA GLU A 263 -25.05 6.85 8.89
C GLU A 263 -26.50 7.16 8.45
N LYS A 264 -26.67 8.19 7.63
CA LYS A 264 -27.96 8.54 7.05
C LYS A 264 -28.17 7.74 5.76
N ASN A 265 -29.29 7.03 5.71
CA ASN A 265 -29.71 6.24 4.56
C ASN A 265 -30.57 7.09 3.61
N TYR A 266 -30.24 7.09 2.32
CA TYR A 266 -30.92 7.90 1.29
C TYR A 266 -31.44 7.06 0.12
N TYR A 267 -32.50 7.52 -0.53
CA TYR A 267 -32.80 7.15 -1.92
C TYR A 267 -31.87 7.93 -2.83
N ILE A 268 -31.17 7.23 -3.72
CA ILE A 268 -30.08 7.80 -4.51
C ILE A 268 -30.53 7.88 -5.97
N LEU A 269 -30.51 9.09 -6.50
CA LEU A 269 -30.75 9.37 -7.91
C LEU A 269 -29.39 9.55 -8.61
N TYR A 270 -28.93 8.51 -9.28
CA TYR A 270 -27.68 8.47 -10.03
C TYR A 270 -27.83 9.21 -11.36
N LEU A 271 -27.05 10.28 -11.53
CA LEU A 271 -27.03 11.11 -12.72
C LEU A 271 -25.95 10.68 -13.71
N PHE A 272 -24.81 10.24 -13.19
CA PHE A 272 -23.67 9.79 -13.99
C PHE A 272 -22.77 8.86 -13.18
N THR A 273 -22.07 7.92 -13.85
CA THR A 273 -21.08 7.04 -13.22
C THR A 273 -19.87 6.88 -14.13
N SER A 274 -18.67 6.96 -13.57
CA SER A 274 -17.41 6.76 -14.29
C SER A 274 -16.35 6.12 -13.40
N HIS A 275 -15.38 5.47 -14.03
CA HIS A 275 -14.15 5.01 -13.38
C HIS A 275 -13.18 6.15 -13.01
N SER A 276 -13.33 7.34 -13.61
CA SER A 276 -12.45 8.47 -13.37
C SER A 276 -13.04 9.45 -12.35
N LEU A 277 -12.35 9.61 -11.21
CA LEU A 277 -12.72 10.59 -10.19
C LEU A 277 -12.71 12.03 -10.74
N LYS A 278 -11.71 12.36 -11.57
CA LYS A 278 -11.58 13.69 -12.18
C LYS A 278 -12.80 14.02 -13.04
N LYS A 279 -13.20 13.09 -13.92
CA LYS A 279 -14.37 13.26 -14.79
C LYS A 279 -15.67 13.37 -13.99
N ALA A 280 -15.80 12.60 -12.91
CA ALA A 280 -16.96 12.67 -12.03
C ALA A 280 -17.05 14.03 -11.29
N LYS A 281 -15.92 14.60 -10.85
CA LYS A 281 -15.87 15.94 -10.25
C LYS A 281 -16.26 17.04 -11.22
N GLU A 282 -15.70 17.03 -12.43
CA GLU A 282 -16.05 18.01 -13.48
C GLU A 282 -17.56 17.99 -13.78
N LEU A 283 -18.16 16.80 -13.88
CA LEU A 283 -19.60 16.66 -14.10
C LEU A 283 -20.45 17.04 -12.89
N LYS A 284 -19.97 16.79 -11.66
CA LYS A 284 -20.63 17.26 -10.44
C LYS A 284 -20.78 18.78 -10.49
N GLU A 285 -19.68 19.51 -10.66
CA GLU A 285 -19.68 20.98 -10.71
C GLU A 285 -20.58 21.52 -11.83
N MET A 286 -20.56 20.88 -12.99
CA MET A 286 -21.43 21.25 -14.11
C MET A 286 -22.91 21.04 -13.78
N TYR A 287 -23.28 19.90 -13.18
CA TYR A 287 -24.66 19.61 -12.81
C TYR A 287 -25.15 20.49 -11.66
N GLU A 288 -24.30 20.85 -10.69
CA GLU A 288 -24.66 21.78 -9.62
C GLU A 288 -25.05 23.15 -10.17
N LYS A 289 -24.29 23.66 -11.15
CA LYS A 289 -24.60 24.92 -11.84
C LYS A 289 -25.92 24.85 -12.62
N ILE A 290 -26.14 23.77 -13.38
CA ILE A 290 -27.36 23.63 -14.21
C ILE A 290 -28.61 23.44 -13.34
N LEU A 291 -28.50 22.65 -12.27
CA LEU A 291 -29.62 22.33 -11.39
C LEU A 291 -29.85 23.36 -10.29
N ASN A 292 -28.87 24.24 -10.06
CA ASN A 292 -28.81 25.15 -8.91
C ASN A 292 -29.07 24.43 -7.57
N LYS A 293 -28.40 23.28 -7.38
CA LYS A 293 -28.56 22.38 -6.24
C LYS A 293 -27.23 21.72 -5.92
N LYS A 294 -27.02 21.37 -4.65
CA LYS A 294 -25.90 20.51 -4.22
C LYS A 294 -26.05 19.10 -4.78
N VAL A 295 -24.98 18.56 -5.35
CA VAL A 295 -24.96 17.23 -5.96
C VAL A 295 -23.85 16.42 -5.30
N ALA A 296 -24.19 15.27 -4.74
CA ALA A 296 -23.21 14.43 -4.07
C ALA A 296 -22.29 13.70 -5.06
N LEU A 297 -21.02 13.58 -4.68
CA LEU A 297 -20.06 12.68 -5.31
C LEU A 297 -19.92 11.43 -4.44
N LEU A 298 -20.28 10.27 -4.99
CA LEU A 298 -20.32 9.00 -4.28
C LEU A 298 -19.22 8.06 -4.77
N LYS A 299 -18.66 7.28 -3.85
CA LYS A 299 -17.81 6.12 -4.16
C LYS A 299 -18.70 4.87 -4.21
N VAL A 300 -18.80 4.20 -5.36
CA VAL A 300 -19.67 3.04 -5.55
C VAL A 300 -18.92 1.80 -6.03
N LYS A 301 -19.54 0.62 -5.84
CA LYS A 301 -18.92 -0.71 -6.10
C LYS A 301 -17.53 -0.84 -5.48
N GLN A 302 -17.44 -0.66 -4.16
CA GLN A 302 -16.19 -0.78 -3.39
C GLN A 302 -15.05 0.11 -3.92
N GLY A 303 -15.39 1.25 -4.53
CA GLY A 303 -14.39 2.19 -5.02
C GLY A 303 -13.92 2.03 -6.44
N LYS A 304 -14.46 1.06 -7.19
CA LYS A 304 -14.14 0.90 -8.61
C LYS A 304 -14.73 2.01 -9.49
N TYR A 305 -15.74 2.71 -8.98
CA TYR A 305 -16.46 3.75 -9.72
C TYR A 305 -16.81 4.93 -8.81
N TYR A 306 -16.99 6.07 -9.46
CA TYR A 306 -17.43 7.32 -8.88
C TYR A 306 -18.73 7.74 -9.54
N SER A 307 -19.72 8.09 -8.73
CA SER A 307 -21.05 8.47 -9.20
C SER A 307 -21.41 9.86 -8.76
N VAL A 308 -21.99 10.62 -9.69
CA VAL A 308 -22.61 11.91 -9.43
C VAL A 308 -24.10 11.65 -9.17
N ALA A 309 -24.59 12.05 -8.00
CA ALA A 309 -25.92 11.66 -7.56
C ALA A 309 -26.60 12.71 -6.68
N LEU A 310 -27.93 12.65 -6.61
CA LEU A 310 -28.73 13.40 -5.65
C LEU A 310 -29.29 12.47 -4.59
N LEU A 311 -29.28 12.96 -3.35
CA LEU A 311 -29.67 12.20 -2.17
C LEU A 311 -31.01 12.68 -1.66
N TYR A 312 -31.95 11.75 -1.46
CA TYR A 312 -33.30 12.05 -1.01
C TYR A 312 -33.69 11.20 0.20
N GLU A 313 -34.32 11.80 1.20
CA GLU A 313 -34.85 11.06 2.35
C GLU A 313 -36.17 10.33 2.02
N GLY A 314 -36.90 10.80 1.00
CA GLY A 314 -38.21 10.28 0.60
C GLY A 314 -38.31 9.89 -0.88
N TYR A 315 -38.76 8.66 -1.15
CA TYR A 315 -38.87 8.11 -2.51
C TYR A 315 -39.84 8.88 -3.41
N LYS A 316 -41.00 9.31 -2.89
CA LYS A 316 -42.01 10.04 -3.67
C LYS A 316 -41.46 11.36 -4.21
N LYS A 317 -40.65 12.07 -3.41
CA LYS A 317 -39.96 13.31 -3.80
C LYS A 317 -38.92 13.01 -4.90
N ALA A 318 -38.07 12.02 -4.66
CA ALA A 318 -37.04 11.60 -5.62
C ALA A 318 -37.63 11.20 -6.98
N LYS A 319 -38.76 10.47 -6.99
CA LYS A 319 -39.46 10.05 -8.21
C LYS A 319 -40.01 11.24 -9.00
N LYS A 320 -40.59 12.24 -8.34
CA LYS A 320 -41.07 13.47 -9.00
C LYS A 320 -39.91 14.28 -9.58
N GLU A 321 -38.83 14.45 -8.82
CA GLU A 321 -37.67 15.23 -9.27
C GLU A 321 -36.90 14.53 -10.40
N LYS A 322 -36.91 13.20 -10.48
CA LYS A 322 -36.26 12.45 -11.56
C LYS A 322 -36.63 12.97 -12.95
N GLU A 323 -37.92 13.17 -13.22
CA GLU A 323 -38.37 13.61 -14.55
C GLU A 323 -37.96 15.05 -14.85
N TYR A 324 -38.02 15.93 -13.85
CA TYR A 324 -37.53 17.31 -13.96
C TYR A 324 -36.02 17.37 -14.26
N ILE A 325 -35.23 16.54 -13.60
CA ILE A 325 -33.78 16.51 -13.80
C ILE A 325 -33.43 15.91 -15.16
N LYS A 326 -34.17 14.89 -15.58
CA LYS A 326 -34.02 14.27 -16.90
C LYS A 326 -34.16 15.30 -18.02
N SER A 327 -35.16 16.18 -17.93
CA SER A 327 -35.36 17.24 -18.92
C SER A 327 -34.31 18.34 -18.83
N LYS A 328 -33.93 18.77 -17.62
CA LYS A 328 -32.93 19.84 -17.42
C LYS A 328 -31.53 19.48 -17.87
N LEU A 329 -31.09 18.26 -17.61
CA LEU A 329 -29.74 17.81 -18.00
C LEU A 329 -29.71 17.18 -19.39
N ASN A 330 -30.88 16.92 -20.00
CA ASN A 330 -31.01 16.21 -21.27
C ASN A 330 -30.31 14.82 -21.28
N ILE A 331 -30.40 14.10 -20.16
CA ILE A 331 -29.78 12.77 -20.00
C ILE A 331 -30.87 11.70 -20.07
N LYS A 332 -30.69 10.67 -20.89
CA LYS A 332 -31.68 9.59 -21.01
C LYS A 332 -31.61 8.58 -19.86
N ASP A 333 -30.40 8.35 -19.34
CA ASP A 333 -30.09 7.27 -18.42
C ASP A 333 -29.84 7.78 -17.00
N ILE A 334 -30.93 8.06 -16.28
CA ILE A 334 -30.91 8.38 -14.86
C ILE A 334 -31.56 7.24 -14.07
N PHE A 335 -30.87 6.77 -13.03
CA PHE A 335 -31.31 5.64 -12.21
C PHE A 335 -31.66 6.09 -10.79
N LEU A 336 -32.82 5.66 -10.28
CA LEU A 336 -33.27 5.92 -8.91
C LEU A 336 -33.34 4.61 -8.13
N THR A 337 -32.72 4.55 -6.95
CA THR A 337 -32.84 3.36 -6.09
C THR A 337 -34.26 3.22 -5.54
N LYS A 338 -34.75 1.97 -5.47
CA LYS A 338 -36.07 1.65 -4.88
C LYS A 338 -36.04 1.51 -3.36
N LYS A 339 -34.86 1.33 -2.77
CA LYS A 339 -34.62 1.22 -1.33
C LYS A 339 -33.62 2.28 -0.90
N LYS A 340 -33.66 2.66 0.38
CA LYS A 340 -32.63 3.52 0.94
C LYS A 340 -31.31 2.74 0.99
N CYS A 341 -30.22 3.43 0.68
CA CYS A 341 -28.88 2.88 0.68
C CYS A 341 -27.99 3.77 1.54
N ASN A 342 -27.06 3.16 2.26
CA ASN A 342 -25.88 3.85 2.77
C ASN A 342 -24.90 4.00 1.59
N SER A 343 -24.20 5.12 1.50
CA SER A 343 -23.20 5.36 0.46
C SER A 343 -22.07 6.21 1.01
N ILE A 344 -20.86 5.89 0.57
CA ILE A 344 -19.67 6.66 0.94
C ILE A 344 -19.70 7.94 0.12
N ILE A 345 -20.05 9.04 0.79
CA ILE A 345 -20.06 10.38 0.22
C ILE A 345 -18.65 10.93 0.30
N LEU A 346 -18.07 11.24 -0.86
CA LEU A 346 -16.74 11.84 -0.95
C LEU A 346 -16.79 13.37 -0.87
N ASP A 347 -17.86 13.96 -1.40
CA ASP A 347 -18.04 15.41 -1.48
C ASP A 347 -19.53 15.76 -1.67
N TYR A 348 -19.95 16.94 -1.21
CA TYR A 348 -21.33 17.43 -1.23
C TYR A 348 -21.55 18.62 -2.15
#